data_AF-A0ABD0WNI2-F1
#
_entry.id   AF-A0ABD0WNI2-F1
#
_cell.length_a   1.000
_cell.length_b   1.000
_cell.length_c   1.000
_cell.angle_alpha   90.00
_cell.angle_beta   90.00
_cell.angle_gamma   90.00
#
_symmetry.space_group_name_H-M   'P 1'
#
loop_
_entity.id
_entity.type
_entity.pdbx_description
1 polymer ?
#
loop_
_entity_poly.entity_id
_entity_poly.type
_entity_poly.pdbx_seq_one_letter_code
_entity_poly.pdbx_strand_id
1 'polypeptide(L)'
;MKSSVCSLCLLASLSVSCLMLSVGVSEGQFVPGRCECYNTKKRVRLEMSDFRVILKSHICNTDQIIVVLKTNNSSVCVDPNKQLGKKLLQCWKKAKAKGVDVKRCLKRKRTQENKEKNPQRNQTTLRRKSKQNRRMVPV
;
A
#
# COMPACT_ATOMS: atom_id res chain seq x y z
N MET A 1 -9.99 65.75 -23.67
CA MET A 1 -10.84 64.91 -22.78
C MET A 1 -11.23 63.54 -23.37
N LYS A 2 -11.19 63.32 -24.69
CA LYS A 2 -11.57 62.02 -25.31
C LYS A 2 -10.61 60.85 -25.03
N SER A 3 -9.30 61.12 -24.92
CA SER A 3 -8.27 60.09 -24.67
C SER A 3 -8.33 59.50 -23.26
N SER A 4 -8.67 60.31 -22.26
CA SER A 4 -8.79 59.87 -20.86
C SER A 4 -9.99 58.93 -20.65
N VAL A 5 -11.12 59.21 -21.30
CA VAL A 5 -12.31 58.37 -21.23
C VAL A 5 -12.08 57.01 -21.90
N CYS A 6 -11.42 56.98 -23.06
CA CYS A 6 -11.04 55.72 -23.71
C CYS A 6 -10.12 54.86 -22.85
N SER A 7 -9.14 55.48 -22.17
CA SER A 7 -8.22 54.79 -21.29
C SER A 7 -8.92 54.19 -20.06
N LEU A 8 -9.86 54.94 -19.44
CA LEU A 8 -10.67 54.42 -18.33
C LEU A 8 -11.56 53.23 -18.77
N CYS A 9 -12.18 53.31 -19.94
CA CYS A 9 -13.04 52.23 -20.44
C CYS A 9 -12.26 50.95 -20.74
N LEU A 10 -11.03 51.06 -21.26
CA LEU A 10 -10.17 49.91 -21.54
C LEU A 10 -9.68 49.23 -20.25
N LEU A 11 -9.35 50.01 -19.22
CA LEU A 11 -8.96 49.46 -17.92
C LEU A 11 -10.14 48.77 -17.23
N ALA A 12 -11.34 49.36 -17.32
CA ALA A 12 -12.55 48.76 -16.78
C ALA A 12 -12.88 47.43 -17.47
N SER A 13 -12.83 47.37 -18.81
CA SER A 13 -13.12 46.14 -19.55
C SER A 13 -12.09 45.04 -19.29
N LEU A 14 -10.80 45.39 -19.17
CA LEU A 14 -9.75 44.44 -18.82
C LEU A 14 -9.90 43.90 -17.40
N SER A 15 -10.32 44.74 -16.44
CA SER A 15 -10.58 44.29 -15.06
C SER A 15 -11.74 43.30 -14.99
N VAL A 16 -12.83 43.56 -15.71
CA VAL A 16 -14.01 42.70 -15.76
C VAL A 16 -13.69 41.37 -16.45
N SER A 17 -12.94 41.38 -17.55
CA SER A 17 -12.55 40.15 -18.24
C SER A 17 -11.60 39.28 -17.41
N CYS A 18 -10.70 39.88 -16.64
CA CYS A 18 -9.80 39.16 -15.74
C CYS A 18 -10.57 38.46 -14.61
N LEU A 19 -11.61 39.11 -14.06
CA LEU A 19 -12.50 38.51 -13.07
C LEU A 19 -13.28 37.33 -13.66
N MET A 20 -13.80 37.47 -14.89
CA MET A 20 -14.54 36.38 -15.56
C MET A 20 -13.65 35.17 -15.88
N LEU A 21 -12.37 35.37 -16.22
CA LEU A 21 -11.41 34.29 -16.46
C LEU A 21 -11.06 33.51 -15.19
N SER A 22 -11.07 34.16 -14.02
CA SER A 22 -10.81 33.49 -12.74
C SER A 22 -11.95 32.55 -12.28
N VAL A 23 -13.15 32.73 -12.82
CA VAL A 23 -14.32 31.85 -12.56
C VAL A 23 -14.28 30.58 -13.44
N GLY A 24 -13.36 30.52 -14.41
CA GLY A 24 -13.24 29.42 -15.38
C GLY A 24 -12.29 28.27 -14.98
N VAL A 25 -11.78 28.21 -13.75
CA VAL A 25 -11.11 26.99 -13.25
C VAL A 25 -12.19 26.04 -12.75
N SER A 26 -12.88 25.41 -13.70
CA SER A 26 -13.62 24.18 -13.42
C SER A 26 -12.60 23.10 -13.07
N GLU A 27 -12.23 22.99 -11.79
CA GLU A 27 -11.64 21.77 -11.28
C GLU A 27 -12.63 20.65 -11.59
N GLY A 28 -12.21 19.73 -12.47
CA GLY A 28 -13.05 18.63 -12.92
C GLY A 28 -13.75 17.99 -11.73
N GLN A 29 -15.07 17.87 -11.84
CA GLN A 29 -15.99 17.38 -10.82
C GLN A 29 -15.34 16.21 -10.05
N PHE A 30 -14.86 16.46 -8.83
CA PHE A 30 -14.30 15.43 -7.96
C PHE A 30 -15.42 14.44 -7.69
N VAL A 31 -15.42 13.29 -8.38
CA VAL A 31 -16.40 12.22 -8.17
C VAL A 31 -16.02 11.50 -6.88
N PRO A 32 -16.69 11.77 -5.75
CA PRO A 32 -16.37 11.14 -4.50
C PRO A 32 -16.88 9.68 -4.56
N GLY A 33 -16.11 8.75 -3.99
CA GLY A 33 -16.62 7.43 -3.62
C GLY A 33 -16.22 6.26 -4.50
N ARG A 34 -15.12 6.35 -5.27
CA ARG A 34 -14.56 5.16 -5.94
C ARG A 34 -13.13 4.89 -5.52
N CYS A 35 -12.91 3.65 -5.07
CA CYS A 35 -11.60 3.05 -4.88
C CYS A 35 -10.77 3.13 -6.17
N GLU A 36 -9.47 3.43 -6.08
CA GLU A 36 -8.58 3.47 -7.26
C GLU A 36 -8.50 2.11 -7.99
N CYS A 37 -8.43 1.03 -7.22
CA CYS A 37 -8.52 -0.34 -7.71
C CYS A 37 -9.97 -0.81 -7.88
N TYR A 38 -10.41 -1.00 -9.13
CA TYR A 38 -11.66 -1.71 -9.45
C TYR A 38 -11.47 -3.24 -9.47
N ASN A 39 -10.39 -3.71 -10.11
CA ASN A 39 -10.06 -5.12 -10.24
C ASN A 39 -8.78 -5.45 -9.47
N THR A 40 -8.80 -6.52 -8.67
CA THR A 40 -7.63 -6.96 -7.89
C THR A 40 -7.14 -8.34 -8.32
N LYS A 41 -5.82 -8.56 -8.25
CA LYS A 41 -5.19 -9.85 -8.52
C LYS A 41 -4.82 -10.53 -7.20
N LYS A 42 -5.09 -11.83 -7.11
CA LYS A 42 -4.78 -12.65 -5.94
C LYS A 42 -3.28 -13.00 -5.84
N ARG A 43 -2.61 -13.09 -7.00
CA ARG A 43 -1.18 -13.40 -7.15
C ARG A 43 -0.61 -12.59 -8.30
N VAL A 44 0.64 -12.17 -8.14
CA VAL A 44 1.45 -11.54 -9.17
C VAL A 44 2.66 -12.45 -9.39
N ARG A 45 2.83 -12.95 -10.61
CA ARG A 45 3.95 -13.87 -10.97
C ARG A 45 5.21 -13.11 -11.36
N LEU A 46 5.05 -11.90 -11.88
CA LEU A 46 6.12 -11.03 -12.35
C LEU A 46 6.83 -10.35 -11.17
N GLU A 47 8.08 -9.95 -11.38
CA GLU A 47 8.84 -9.18 -10.39
C GLU A 47 8.24 -7.77 -10.23
N MET A 48 8.20 -7.31 -8.99
CA MET A 48 7.68 -6.00 -8.62
C MET A 48 8.86 -5.06 -8.34
N SER A 49 8.88 -3.89 -8.98
CA SER A 49 9.89 -2.87 -8.76
C SER A 49 9.51 -1.93 -7.61
N ASP A 50 8.22 -1.62 -7.49
CA ASP A 50 7.70 -0.72 -6.46
C ASP A 50 6.28 -1.11 -6.02
N PHE A 51 5.82 -0.53 -4.91
CA PHE A 51 4.42 -0.61 -4.51
C PHE A 51 4.02 0.54 -3.60
N ARG A 52 2.73 0.90 -3.64
CA ARG A 52 2.10 1.82 -2.70
C ARG A 52 0.89 1.18 -2.04
N VAL A 53 0.56 1.68 -0.85
CA VAL A 53 -0.61 1.27 -0.07
C VAL A 53 -1.45 2.49 0.23
N ILE A 54 -2.74 2.40 -0.10
CA ILE A 54 -3.76 3.39 0.24
C ILE A 54 -4.62 2.75 1.30
N LEU A 55 -4.64 3.33 2.50
CA LEU A 55 -5.46 2.79 3.58
C LEU A 55 -6.93 3.13 3.34
N LYS A 56 -7.82 2.29 3.90
CA LYS A 56 -9.25 2.57 3.93
C LYS A 56 -9.53 3.97 4.45
N SER A 57 -10.48 4.65 3.83
CA SER A 57 -10.91 6.02 4.13
C SER A 57 -12.42 6.14 3.94
N HIS A 58 -12.98 7.33 4.15
CA HIS A 58 -14.39 7.62 3.86
C HIS A 58 -14.74 7.45 2.37
N ILE A 59 -13.75 7.49 1.48
CA ILE A 59 -13.91 7.38 0.02
C ILE A 59 -13.84 5.92 -0.45
N CYS A 60 -13.03 5.09 0.22
CA CYS A 60 -12.85 3.67 -0.10
C CYS A 60 -12.75 2.85 1.19
N ASN A 61 -13.70 1.94 1.39
CA ASN A 61 -13.80 1.13 2.62
C ASN A 61 -12.78 -0.02 2.72
N THR A 62 -11.89 -0.15 1.74
CA THR A 62 -10.89 -1.23 1.66
C THR A 62 -9.48 -0.68 1.50
N ASP A 63 -8.50 -1.34 2.15
CA ASP A 63 -7.09 -1.04 1.95
C ASP A 63 -6.71 -1.44 0.51
N GLN A 64 -6.09 -0.55 -0.25
CA GLN A 64 -5.68 -0.78 -1.62
C GLN A 64 -4.17 -0.96 -1.70
N ILE A 65 -3.72 -1.94 -2.47
CA ILE A 65 -2.31 -2.24 -2.68
C ILE A 65 -2.06 -2.21 -4.18
N ILE A 66 -1.23 -1.28 -4.63
CA ILE A 66 -0.90 -1.10 -6.03
C ILE A 66 0.58 -1.40 -6.19
N VAL A 67 0.91 -2.43 -6.97
CA VAL A 67 2.29 -2.82 -7.26
C VAL A 67 2.67 -2.38 -8.66
N VAL A 68 3.93 -1.99 -8.85
CA VAL A 68 4.50 -1.66 -10.15
C VAL A 68 5.33 -2.85 -10.61
N LEU A 69 5.02 -3.37 -11.79
CA LEU A 69 5.73 -4.50 -12.39
C LEU A 69 7.02 -4.02 -13.04
N LYS A 70 8.12 -4.74 -12.83
CA LYS A 70 9.43 -4.39 -13.38
C LYS A 70 9.51 -4.54 -14.91
N THR A 71 8.73 -5.48 -15.48
CA THR A 71 8.79 -5.81 -16.91
C THR A 71 8.33 -4.65 -17.80
N ASN A 72 7.19 -4.04 -17.47
CA ASN A 72 6.54 -3.04 -18.32
C ASN A 72 6.23 -1.73 -17.57
N ASN A 73 6.72 -1.57 -16.34
CA ASN A 73 6.34 -0.47 -15.43
C ASN A 73 4.82 -0.32 -15.23
N SER A 74 4.05 -1.37 -15.52
CA SER A 74 2.60 -1.35 -15.39
C SER A 74 2.19 -1.51 -13.94
N SER A 75 1.17 -0.75 -13.53
CA SER A 75 0.58 -0.84 -12.20
C SER A 75 -0.51 -1.90 -12.14
N VAL A 76 -0.47 -2.76 -11.13
CA VAL A 76 -1.47 -3.80 -10.90
C VAL A 76 -1.95 -3.74 -9.46
N CYS A 77 -3.26 -3.82 -9.27
CA CYS A 77 -3.86 -3.89 -7.95
C CYS A 77 -3.81 -5.31 -7.38
N VAL A 78 -3.41 -5.43 -6.11
CA VAL A 78 -3.33 -6.68 -5.36
C VAL A 78 -4.41 -6.71 -4.29
N ASP A 79 -5.08 -7.86 -4.16
CA ASP A 79 -6.13 -8.05 -3.16
C ASP A 79 -5.52 -8.07 -1.73
N PRO A 80 -5.90 -7.13 -0.84
CA PRO A 80 -5.38 -7.03 0.52
C PRO A 80 -5.72 -8.25 1.39
N ASN A 81 -6.75 -9.01 1.03
CA ASN A 81 -7.23 -10.16 1.79
C ASN A 81 -6.54 -11.47 1.41
N LYS A 82 -5.76 -11.50 0.32
CA LYS A 82 -5.02 -12.69 -0.12
C LYS A 82 -3.62 -12.70 0.47
N GLN A 83 -2.96 -13.87 0.42
CA GLN A 83 -1.67 -14.07 1.08
C GLN A 83 -0.62 -13.03 0.67
N LEU A 84 -0.55 -12.68 -0.63
CA LEU A 84 0.40 -11.67 -1.12
C LEU A 84 0.07 -10.29 -0.53
N GLY A 85 -1.18 -9.84 -0.67
CA GLY A 85 -1.62 -8.54 -0.15
C GLY A 85 -1.45 -8.44 1.37
N LYS A 86 -1.86 -9.45 2.14
CA LYS A 86 -1.66 -9.50 3.60
C LYS A 86 -0.19 -9.35 4.00
N LYS A 87 0.72 -10.04 3.30
CA LYS A 87 2.17 -9.95 3.57
C LYS A 87 2.71 -8.56 3.26
N LEU A 88 2.34 -7.99 2.12
CA LEU A 88 2.75 -6.63 1.74
C LEU A 88 2.23 -5.60 2.75
N LEU A 89 0.95 -5.67 3.10
CA LEU A 89 0.30 -4.74 4.02
C LEU A 89 0.92 -4.81 5.43
N GLN A 90 1.16 -6.01 5.96
CA GLN A 90 1.79 -6.19 7.27
C GLN A 90 3.24 -5.67 7.28
N CYS A 91 4.01 -5.95 6.23
CA CYS A 91 5.37 -5.45 6.13
C CYS A 91 5.39 -3.93 6.01
N TRP A 92 4.51 -3.36 5.19
CA TRP A 92 4.36 -1.92 5.00
C TRP A 92 4.02 -1.21 6.30
N LYS A 93 3.06 -1.72 7.09
CA LYS A 93 2.72 -1.15 8.41
C LYS A 93 3.93 -1.11 9.35
N LYS A 94 4.72 -2.20 9.39
CA LYS A 94 5.95 -2.28 10.20
C LYS A 94 7.04 -1.35 9.67
N ALA A 95 7.17 -1.23 8.36
CA ALA A 95 8.17 -0.38 7.74
C ALA A 95 7.88 1.10 8.02
N LYS A 96 6.63 1.51 7.82
CA LYS A 96 6.14 2.87 8.11
C LYS A 96 6.32 3.24 9.58
N ALA A 97 5.93 2.35 10.50
CA ALA A 97 6.08 2.57 11.94
C ALA A 97 7.56 2.74 12.38
N LYS A 98 8.50 2.16 11.63
CA LYS A 98 9.94 2.25 11.91
C LYS A 98 10.67 3.31 11.08
N GLY A 99 9.96 4.04 10.22
CA GLY A 99 10.58 5.00 9.29
C GLY A 99 11.57 4.38 8.30
N VAL A 100 11.45 3.08 8.01
CA VAL A 100 12.34 2.40 7.05
C VAL A 100 11.70 2.33 5.66
N ASP A 101 12.53 2.27 4.62
CA ASP A 101 12.07 2.15 3.24
C ASP A 101 11.13 0.94 3.07
N VAL A 102 9.94 1.22 2.53
CA VAL A 102 8.88 0.24 2.31
C VAL A 102 9.24 -0.75 1.21
N LYS A 103 10.08 -0.38 0.22
CA LYS A 103 10.45 -1.25 -0.92
C LYS A 103 11.13 -2.54 -0.47
N ARG A 104 11.70 -2.57 0.74
CA ARG A 104 12.19 -3.81 1.38
C ARG A 104 11.14 -4.92 1.47
N CYS A 105 9.85 -4.57 1.46
CA CYS A 105 8.73 -5.51 1.52
C CYS A 105 8.51 -6.29 0.23
N LEU A 106 9.06 -5.82 -0.89
CA LEU A 106 9.06 -6.53 -2.17
C LEU A 106 10.18 -7.56 -2.26
N LYS A 107 11.27 -7.36 -1.50
CA LYS A 107 12.39 -8.29 -1.48
C LYS A 107 11.88 -9.63 -0.93
N ARG A 108 11.91 -10.67 -1.77
CA ARG A 108 11.76 -12.05 -1.31
C ARG A 108 12.80 -12.23 -0.20
N LYS A 109 12.34 -12.32 1.05
CA LYS A 109 13.09 -13.10 2.02
C LYS A 109 13.08 -14.50 1.43
N ARG A 110 14.12 -14.87 0.67
CA ARG A 110 14.52 -16.27 0.62
C ARG A 110 14.48 -16.69 2.07
N THR A 111 13.66 -17.69 2.37
CA THR A 111 13.59 -18.26 3.71
C THR A 111 15.02 -18.30 4.21
N GLN A 112 15.31 -17.53 5.25
CA GLN A 112 16.41 -17.90 6.12
C GLN A 112 15.92 -19.21 6.73
N GLU A 113 16.11 -20.27 5.96
CA GLU A 113 16.14 -21.66 6.43
C GLU A 113 17.42 -21.89 7.25
N ASN A 114 18.08 -20.80 7.62
CA ASN A 114 19.11 -20.65 8.65
C ASN A 114 18.76 -19.49 9.59
N LYS A 115 17.54 -19.46 10.13
CA LYS A 115 17.31 -18.89 11.46
C LYS A 115 17.01 -20.03 12.41
N GLU A 116 18.10 -20.65 12.83
CA GLU A 116 18.26 -21.25 14.15
C GLU A 116 17.13 -22.20 14.56
N LYS A 117 17.28 -23.48 14.21
CA LYS A 117 16.71 -24.55 15.03
C LYS A 117 17.12 -24.25 16.48
N ASN A 118 16.22 -23.70 17.29
CA ASN A 118 16.41 -23.70 18.73
C ASN A 118 16.43 -25.19 19.15
N PRO A 119 17.57 -25.76 19.58
CA PRO A 119 17.67 -27.19 19.91
C PRO A 119 16.88 -27.56 21.18
N GLN A 120 16.35 -26.58 21.91
CA GLN A 120 15.94 -26.77 23.30
C GLN A 120 14.49 -27.24 23.50
N ARG A 121 13.68 -27.38 22.44
CA ARG A 121 12.28 -27.86 22.58
C ARG A 121 12.11 -29.39 22.47
N ASN A 122 13.13 -30.12 22.01
CA ASN A 122 13.01 -31.58 21.78
C ASN A 122 13.49 -32.45 22.95
N GLN A 123 14.17 -31.89 23.96
CA GLN A 123 14.58 -32.69 25.14
C GLN A 123 13.41 -33.01 26.08
N THR A 124 12.38 -32.16 26.14
CA THR A 124 11.28 -32.33 27.10
C THR A 124 10.35 -33.49 26.71
N THR A 125 10.20 -33.79 25.42
CA THR A 125 9.34 -34.87 24.91
C THR A 125 9.99 -36.26 25.03
N LEU A 126 11.31 -36.38 24.85
CA LEU A 126 12.03 -37.64 25.08
C LEU A 126 12.16 -37.98 26.58
N ARG A 127 12.38 -36.97 27.45
CA ARG A 127 12.39 -37.19 28.90
C ARG A 127 11.04 -37.66 29.46
N ARG A 128 9.91 -37.20 28.91
CA ARG A 128 8.58 -37.69 29.33
C ARG A 128 8.34 -39.15 28.95
N LYS A 129 8.76 -39.60 27.76
CA LYS A 129 8.65 -41.03 27.36
C LYS A 129 9.50 -41.96 28.23
N SER A 130 10.72 -41.56 28.61
CA SER A 130 11.56 -42.36 29.51
C SER A 130 11.00 -42.47 30.94
N LYS A 131 10.34 -41.41 31.45
CA LYS A 131 9.74 -41.42 32.79
C LYS A 131 8.45 -42.22 32.88
N GLN A 132 7.71 -42.34 31.76
CA GLN A 132 6.49 -43.16 31.68
C GLN A 132 6.82 -44.65 31.53
N ASN A 133 7.90 -44.99 30.82
CA ASN A 133 8.32 -46.39 30.64
C ASN A 133 8.93 -47.03 31.90
N ARG A 134 9.35 -46.23 32.90
CA ARG A 134 9.85 -46.72 34.20
C ARG A 134 8.77 -46.94 35.26
N ARG A 135 7.49 -46.62 34.98
CA ARG A 135 6.38 -46.80 35.93
C ARG A 135 5.45 -47.97 35.57
N MET A 136 5.78 -48.75 34.55
CA MET A 136 5.07 -49.96 34.15
C MET A 136 6.01 -51.16 34.23
N VAL A 137 6.48 -51.46 35.44
CA VAL A 137 6.91 -52.82 35.80
C VAL A 137 5.97 -53.21 36.94
N PRO A 138 4.92 -54.01 36.67
CA PRO A 138 4.20 -54.67 37.75
C PRO A 138 5.14 -55.69 38.41
N VAL A 139 5.06 -55.72 39.74
CA VAL A 139 5.70 -56.69 40.65
C VAL A 139 5.18 -58.10 40.36
#